data_AF-A0A2S6AJX4-F1
#
_entry.id   AF-A0A2S6AJX4-F1
#
_cell.length_a   1.000
_cell.length_b   1.000
_cell.length_c   1.000
_cell.angle_alpha   90.00
_cell.angle_beta   90.00
_cell.angle_gamma   90.00
#
_symmetry.space_group_name_H-M   'P 1'
#
loop_
_entity.id
_entity.type
_entity.pdbx_description
1 polymer ?
#
loop_
_entity_poly.entity_id
_entity_poly.type
_entity_poly.pdbx_seq_one_letter_code
_entity_poly.pdbx_strand_id
1 'polypeptide(L)'
;MSDSRAVPGRFSLVLHSHLPWLVHHGRWPVGEEWLYQSWAASYLPVARVLRTLAAEGRSHLLSFGVTPVLAAQLDDPHALAAMHHWLGNWQMRADEASMAGKRELGGYEHALAADALADFEQRWRHGGSPVWRELIDAEAIELLGGPLAHPFQPLLDARLRDFQLREGLADARHRWGYTPAGIWAPECGFTPGMERGYAAAGVRHFMVDGPALRGDTTLGRPVRDSDVVAFGRDLQVSYRVWSPKSGYPGQAHYRDFHHYDDETGLKPARVTGKQVAGPDKAPYDPAAAAAAIERDVADFVTTVRERLITESERIGRPALVVAAFDTELFGHWWHEGPQWLEQVLRALPEAGVTVATLADARADGFVGEPVELADSSWGSGKDWRVWAGDQVRDLVELNAEIVRAALDTLDKMAAQSDGLRDPVADQLLREAILAVSSDWAFMVSKDSAAGYARDRAHQHAHAVREIAAAVTAGQLAKARQLAAGWYAADGFFPALDARRLDARGTDIPAVGHRSAGATEGPA
;
A
#
# COMPACT_ATOMS: atom_id res chain seq x y z
N MET A 1 21.28 -21.11 34.28
CA MET A 1 21.50 -19.66 34.11
C MET A 1 20.65 -19.25 32.94
N SER A 2 19.47 -18.68 33.22
CA SER A 2 18.53 -18.19 32.21
C SER A 2 19.18 -17.02 31.47
N ASP A 3 19.20 -17.08 30.14
CA ASP A 3 19.82 -16.10 29.26
C ASP A 3 19.16 -14.71 29.46
N SER A 4 19.82 -13.84 30.21
CA SER A 4 19.29 -12.53 30.63
C SER A 4 19.28 -11.48 29.49
N ARG A 5 19.43 -11.91 28.23
CA ARG A 5 19.41 -11.04 27.03
C ARG A 5 18.13 -11.12 26.21
N ALA A 6 17.35 -12.19 26.33
CA ALA A 6 16.14 -12.36 25.53
C ALA A 6 15.03 -11.39 25.97
N VAL A 7 14.47 -10.65 25.03
CA VAL A 7 13.33 -9.75 25.27
C VAL A 7 12.04 -10.56 25.16
N PRO A 8 11.13 -10.49 26.14
CA PRO A 8 9.86 -11.19 26.04
C PRO A 8 9.02 -10.60 24.90
N GLY A 9 8.47 -11.47 24.06
CA GLY A 9 7.54 -11.07 23.01
C GLY A 9 8.12 -11.09 21.60
N ARG A 10 7.39 -10.48 20.66
CA ARG A 10 7.74 -10.40 19.24
C ARG A 10 7.55 -9.00 18.68
N PHE A 11 8.45 -8.60 17.79
CA PHE A 11 8.30 -7.41 16.97
C PHE A 11 7.94 -7.81 15.54
N SER A 12 6.94 -7.14 14.96
CA SER A 12 6.58 -7.30 13.55
C SER A 12 6.65 -5.95 12.83
N LEU A 13 7.43 -5.92 11.76
CA LEU A 13 7.46 -4.81 10.82
C LEU A 13 6.50 -5.12 9.66
N VAL A 14 5.69 -4.15 9.28
CA VAL A 14 4.74 -4.27 8.17
C VAL A 14 4.98 -3.13 7.19
N LEU A 15 5.23 -3.45 5.93
CA LEU A 15 5.34 -2.46 4.86
C LEU A 15 4.20 -2.63 3.86
N HIS A 16 3.55 -1.54 3.44
CA HIS A 16 2.47 -1.55 2.44
C HIS A 16 2.92 -0.86 1.17
N SER A 17 2.93 -1.56 0.03
CA SER A 17 3.31 -1.01 -1.28
C SER A 17 2.07 -0.82 -2.14
N HIS A 18 1.78 0.44 -2.48
CA HIS A 18 0.59 0.77 -3.26
C HIS A 18 0.76 2.06 -4.07
N LEU A 19 0.34 1.98 -5.33
CA LEU A 19 -0.01 3.12 -6.17
C LEU A 19 -1.27 2.76 -6.95
N PRO A 20 -2.15 3.73 -7.26
CA PRO A 20 -3.28 3.51 -8.17
C PRO A 20 -2.77 3.12 -9.57
N TRP A 21 -3.67 2.72 -10.47
CA TRP A 21 -3.31 2.49 -11.88
C TRP A 21 -2.88 3.81 -12.53
N LEU A 22 -1.58 4.02 -12.75
CA LEU A 22 -0.99 5.24 -13.30
C LEU A 22 -0.54 5.07 -14.76
N VAL A 23 -0.23 3.85 -15.16
CA VAL A 23 0.24 3.50 -16.51
C VAL A 23 -0.77 3.98 -17.56
N HIS A 24 -0.28 4.69 -18.58
CA HIS A 24 -1.06 5.35 -19.64
C HIS A 24 -1.91 6.56 -19.21
N HIS A 25 -1.88 6.97 -17.93
CA HIS A 25 -2.73 8.02 -17.39
C HIS A 25 -1.95 9.25 -16.92
N GLY A 26 -1.24 9.88 -17.86
CA GLY A 26 -0.41 11.05 -17.60
C GLY A 26 1.01 10.68 -17.21
N ARG A 27 1.99 11.49 -17.62
CA ARG A 27 3.41 11.23 -17.37
C ARG A 27 4.00 12.16 -16.31
N TRP A 28 3.74 13.47 -16.42
CA TRP A 28 4.29 14.50 -15.53
C TRP A 28 3.33 15.69 -15.45
N PRO A 29 3.21 16.39 -14.30
CA PRO A 29 3.89 16.15 -13.02
C PRO A 29 3.19 15.09 -12.13
N VAL A 30 2.03 14.60 -12.56
CA VAL A 30 1.24 13.56 -11.89
C VAL A 30 0.98 12.43 -12.89
N GLY A 31 0.94 11.19 -12.42
CA GLY A 31 0.80 10.00 -13.25
C GLY A 31 2.01 9.08 -13.12
N GLU A 32 2.52 8.57 -14.23
CA GLU A 32 3.60 7.59 -14.27
C GLU A 32 4.90 8.03 -13.58
N GLU A 33 5.20 9.33 -13.49
CA GLU A 33 6.36 9.84 -12.73
C GLU A 33 6.36 9.34 -11.28
N TRP A 34 5.19 9.25 -10.64
CA TRP A 34 5.10 8.74 -9.26
C TRP A 34 5.48 7.26 -9.17
N LEU A 35 5.08 6.46 -10.17
CA LEU A 35 5.48 5.06 -10.26
C LEU A 35 6.99 4.93 -10.42
N TYR A 36 7.61 5.65 -11.35
CA TYR A 36 9.04 5.52 -11.61
C TYR A 36 9.90 6.06 -10.47
N GLN A 37 9.52 7.17 -9.85
CA GLN A 37 10.22 7.67 -8.67
C GLN A 37 10.10 6.71 -7.48
N SER A 38 8.94 6.11 -7.25
CA SER A 38 8.74 5.13 -6.17
C SER A 38 9.51 3.84 -6.46
N TRP A 39 9.53 3.40 -7.71
CA TRP A 39 10.27 2.21 -8.12
C TRP A 39 11.78 2.40 -7.98
N ALA A 40 12.33 3.50 -8.52
CA ALA A 40 13.75 3.80 -8.46
C ALA A 40 14.25 4.01 -7.03
N ALA A 41 13.52 4.84 -6.27
CA ALA A 41 13.98 5.29 -4.96
C ALA A 41 13.57 4.36 -3.82
N SER A 42 12.53 3.53 -3.96
CA SER A 42 12.02 2.67 -2.89
C SER A 42 12.01 1.18 -3.26
N TYR A 43 11.28 0.76 -4.31
CA TYR A 43 11.08 -0.67 -4.55
C TYR A 43 12.37 -1.42 -4.92
N LEU A 44 13.21 -0.82 -5.78
CA LEU A 44 14.55 -1.37 -6.09
C LEU A 44 15.40 -1.55 -4.81
N PRO A 45 15.67 -0.48 -4.02
CA PRO A 45 16.52 -0.63 -2.84
C PRO A 45 15.89 -1.47 -1.72
N VAL A 46 14.58 -1.42 -1.49
CA VAL A 46 13.92 -2.27 -0.48
C VAL A 46 14.02 -3.75 -0.88
N ALA A 47 13.78 -4.10 -2.15
CA ALA A 47 13.98 -5.48 -2.61
C ALA A 47 15.45 -5.91 -2.49
N ARG A 48 16.40 -5.01 -2.74
CA ARG A 48 17.83 -5.27 -2.53
C ARG A 48 18.12 -5.58 -1.06
N VAL A 49 17.65 -4.76 -0.12
CA VAL A 49 17.81 -4.98 1.32
C VAL A 49 17.28 -6.35 1.73
N LEU A 50 16.05 -6.68 1.34
CA LEU A 50 15.42 -7.96 1.68
C LEU A 50 16.18 -9.15 1.10
N ARG A 51 16.65 -9.06 -0.16
CA ARG A 51 17.45 -10.12 -0.78
C ARG A 51 18.81 -10.27 -0.11
N THR A 52 19.48 -9.18 0.26
CA THR A 52 20.75 -9.21 0.99
C THR A 52 20.57 -9.95 2.32
N LEU A 53 19.55 -9.58 3.10
CA LEU A 53 19.27 -10.24 4.38
C LEU A 53 18.87 -11.71 4.19
N ALA A 54 18.09 -12.04 3.16
CA ALA A 54 17.74 -13.41 2.83
C ALA A 54 18.98 -14.25 2.43
N ALA A 55 19.89 -13.67 1.65
CA ALA A 55 21.15 -14.33 1.24
C ALA A 55 22.09 -14.62 2.43
N GLU A 56 21.91 -13.91 3.54
CA GLU A 56 22.60 -14.20 4.82
C GLU A 56 21.92 -15.29 5.65
N GLY A 57 20.84 -15.88 5.14
CA GLY A 57 20.07 -16.93 5.83
C GLY A 57 19.04 -16.39 6.82
N ARG A 58 18.65 -15.11 6.71
CA ARG A 58 17.57 -14.55 7.53
C ARG A 58 16.21 -14.77 6.83
N SER A 59 15.22 -15.21 7.59
CA SER A 59 13.83 -15.37 7.15
C SER A 59 12.88 -14.64 8.10
N HIS A 60 11.59 -14.57 7.75
CA HIS A 60 10.55 -13.94 8.55
C HIS A 60 10.86 -12.47 8.92
N LEU A 61 11.46 -11.72 7.98
CA LEU A 61 11.98 -10.39 8.24
C LEU A 61 10.87 -9.36 8.49
N LEU A 62 9.79 -9.45 7.71
CA LEU A 62 8.65 -8.55 7.79
C LEU A 62 7.42 -9.13 7.08
N SER A 63 6.25 -8.56 7.35
CA SER A 63 5.06 -8.74 6.50
C SER A 63 5.02 -7.64 5.44
N PHE A 64 4.92 -8.02 4.17
CA PHE A 64 5.06 -7.14 3.01
C PHE A 64 3.77 -7.14 2.19
N GLY A 65 3.07 -6.02 2.15
CA GLY A 65 1.90 -5.81 1.31
C GLY A 65 2.30 -5.34 -0.08
N VAL A 66 1.82 -6.03 -1.11
CA VAL A 66 1.86 -5.54 -2.50
C VAL A 66 0.45 -5.60 -3.06
N THR A 67 -0.13 -4.44 -3.35
CA THR A 67 -1.47 -4.41 -3.93
C THR A 67 -1.48 -5.01 -5.34
N PRO A 68 -2.55 -5.73 -5.75
CA PRO A 68 -2.61 -6.33 -7.09
C PRO A 68 -2.44 -5.30 -8.22
N VAL A 69 -3.02 -4.10 -8.08
CA VAL A 69 -2.87 -3.02 -9.07
C VAL A 69 -1.42 -2.53 -9.20
N LEU A 70 -0.67 -2.47 -8.10
CA LEU A 70 0.77 -2.16 -8.17
C LEU A 70 1.53 -3.32 -8.83
N ALA A 71 1.29 -4.56 -8.42
CA ALA A 71 1.92 -5.73 -9.02
C ALA A 71 1.69 -5.80 -10.54
N ALA A 72 0.47 -5.46 -10.99
CA ALA A 72 0.14 -5.37 -12.41
C ALA A 72 0.99 -4.33 -13.15
N GLN A 73 1.20 -3.14 -12.55
CA GLN A 73 2.03 -2.09 -13.14
C GLN A 73 3.52 -2.46 -13.19
N LEU A 74 4.02 -3.14 -12.17
CA LEU A 74 5.42 -3.59 -12.12
C LEU A 74 5.73 -4.72 -13.12
N ASP A 75 4.71 -5.36 -13.68
CA ASP A 75 4.83 -6.37 -14.73
C ASP A 75 4.38 -5.86 -16.11
N ASP A 76 3.91 -4.62 -16.22
CA ASP A 76 3.39 -4.08 -17.46
C ASP A 76 4.53 -3.78 -18.47
N PRO A 77 4.46 -4.27 -19.72
CA PRO A 77 5.52 -4.05 -20.71
C PRO A 77 5.80 -2.57 -21.02
N HIS A 78 4.79 -1.71 -21.03
CA HIS A 78 4.99 -0.28 -21.23
C HIS A 78 5.69 0.34 -20.03
N ALA A 79 5.24 0.03 -18.81
CA ALA A 79 5.87 0.50 -17.58
C ALA A 79 7.32 0.05 -17.46
N LEU A 80 7.65 -1.20 -17.83
CA LEU A 80 9.01 -1.72 -17.83
C LEU A 80 9.93 -0.95 -18.78
N ALA A 81 9.46 -0.71 -20.02
CA ALA A 81 10.21 0.05 -21.00
C ALA A 81 10.39 1.52 -20.57
N ALA A 82 9.34 2.13 -20.03
CA ALA A 82 9.36 3.50 -19.56
C ALA A 82 10.23 3.68 -18.31
N MET A 83 10.23 2.71 -17.39
CA MET A 83 11.11 2.69 -16.21
C MET A 83 12.59 2.59 -16.61
N HIS A 84 12.93 1.71 -17.57
CA HIS A 84 14.30 1.62 -18.10
C HIS A 84 14.75 2.97 -18.69
N HIS A 85 13.89 3.60 -19.50
CA HIS A 85 14.15 4.94 -20.04
C HIS A 85 14.31 5.98 -18.92
N TRP A 86 13.45 5.94 -17.90
CA TRP A 86 13.48 6.88 -16.78
C TRP A 86 14.80 6.80 -16.00
N LEU A 87 15.29 5.58 -15.72
CA LEU A 87 16.59 5.37 -15.08
C LEU A 87 17.75 5.91 -15.92
N GLY A 88 17.72 5.67 -17.24
CA GLY A 88 18.70 6.25 -18.16
C GLY A 88 18.65 7.79 -18.18
N ASN A 89 17.46 8.38 -18.11
CA ASN A 89 17.29 9.82 -18.00
C ASN A 89 17.85 10.37 -16.67
N TRP A 90 17.62 9.69 -15.55
CA TRP A 90 18.22 10.06 -14.27
C TRP A 90 19.75 10.10 -14.35
N GLN A 91 20.38 9.09 -14.95
CA GLN A 91 21.83 9.08 -15.16
C GLN A 91 22.30 10.27 -16.02
N MET A 92 21.60 10.60 -17.11
CA MET A 92 21.91 11.77 -17.94
C MET A 92 21.82 13.08 -17.16
N ARG A 93 20.77 13.25 -16.32
CA ARG A 93 20.62 14.45 -15.47
C ARG A 93 21.73 14.58 -14.43
N ALA A 94 22.24 13.46 -13.93
CA ALA A 94 23.40 13.44 -13.04
C ALA A 94 24.69 13.89 -13.74
N ASP A 95 24.90 13.47 -14.99
CA ASP A 95 26.04 13.90 -15.80
C ASP A 95 25.93 15.40 -16.15
N GLU A 96 24.73 15.87 -16.50
CA GLU A 96 24.46 17.29 -16.74
C GLU A 96 24.75 18.15 -15.49
N ALA A 97 24.34 17.71 -14.30
CA ALA A 97 24.68 18.37 -13.05
C ALA A 97 26.20 18.51 -12.87
N SER A 98 26.95 17.43 -13.16
CA SER A 98 28.41 17.44 -13.09
C SER A 98 29.04 18.44 -14.07
N MET A 99 28.52 18.49 -15.30
CA MET A 99 28.96 19.42 -16.35
C MET A 99 28.64 20.88 -16.02
N ALA A 100 27.52 21.12 -15.34
CA ALA A 100 27.10 22.43 -14.84
C ALA A 100 27.88 22.89 -13.59
N GLY A 101 28.90 22.14 -13.15
CA GLY A 101 29.76 22.48 -12.03
C GLY A 101 29.32 21.91 -10.68
N LYS A 102 28.18 21.20 -10.61
CA LYS A 102 27.66 20.51 -9.41
C LYS A 102 28.26 19.10 -9.30
N ARG A 103 29.58 18.99 -9.35
CA ARG A 103 30.31 17.70 -9.50
C ARG A 103 30.03 16.68 -8.40
N GLU A 104 29.92 17.10 -7.15
CA GLU A 104 29.65 16.19 -6.04
C GLU A 104 28.23 15.60 -6.12
N LEU A 105 27.23 16.44 -6.37
CA LEU A 105 25.85 16.03 -6.59
C LEU A 105 25.75 15.08 -7.79
N GLY A 106 26.29 15.49 -8.93
CA GLY A 106 26.21 14.72 -10.16
C GLY A 106 26.94 13.38 -10.04
N GLY A 107 28.12 13.34 -9.42
CA GLY A 107 28.84 12.09 -9.16
C GLY A 107 28.06 11.15 -8.23
N TYR A 108 27.44 11.68 -7.18
CA TYR A 108 26.62 10.90 -6.25
C TYR A 108 25.38 10.30 -6.92
N GLU A 109 24.61 11.14 -7.63
CA GLU A 109 23.39 10.72 -8.32
C GLU A 109 23.69 9.78 -9.50
N HIS A 110 24.82 9.96 -10.19
CA HIS A 110 25.25 9.04 -11.25
C HIS A 110 25.48 7.63 -10.69
N ALA A 111 26.17 7.52 -9.55
CA ALA A 111 26.41 6.23 -8.91
C ALA A 111 25.10 5.53 -8.52
N LEU A 112 24.17 6.28 -7.92
CA LEU A 112 22.84 5.74 -7.57
C LEU A 112 22.05 5.30 -8.81
N ALA A 113 22.04 6.12 -9.86
CA ALA A 113 21.34 5.81 -11.11
C ALA A 113 21.95 4.58 -11.80
N ALA A 114 23.28 4.48 -11.84
CA ALA A 114 24.00 3.35 -12.41
C ALA A 114 23.67 2.05 -11.66
N ASP A 115 23.68 2.08 -10.32
CA ASP A 115 23.32 0.92 -9.49
C ASP A 115 21.85 0.51 -9.67
N ALA A 116 20.94 1.49 -9.77
CA ALA A 116 19.53 1.24 -10.00
C ALA A 116 19.28 0.64 -11.40
N LEU A 117 19.95 1.17 -12.43
CA LEU A 117 19.88 0.66 -13.80
C LEU A 117 20.41 -0.78 -13.90
N ALA A 118 21.57 -1.05 -13.29
CA ALA A 118 22.16 -2.39 -13.28
C ALA A 118 21.23 -3.42 -12.58
N ASP A 119 20.68 -3.08 -11.42
CA ASP A 119 19.73 -3.95 -10.70
C ASP A 119 18.46 -4.17 -11.52
N PHE A 120 17.92 -3.11 -12.15
CA PHE A 120 16.75 -3.21 -12.99
C PHE A 120 16.98 -4.15 -14.19
N GLU A 121 18.07 -3.95 -14.93
CA GLU A 121 18.41 -4.77 -16.11
C GLU A 121 18.68 -6.23 -15.77
N GLN A 122 19.25 -6.51 -14.59
CA GLN A 122 19.55 -7.87 -14.16
C GLN A 122 18.33 -8.61 -13.61
N ARG A 123 17.44 -7.91 -12.91
CA ARG A 123 16.44 -8.55 -12.04
C ARG A 123 15.00 -8.16 -12.36
N TRP A 124 14.75 -6.95 -12.83
CA TRP A 124 13.40 -6.39 -12.98
C TRP A 124 12.92 -6.23 -14.41
N ARG A 125 13.81 -6.29 -15.41
CA ARG A 125 13.45 -6.10 -16.83
C ARG A 125 12.34 -7.03 -17.36
N HIS A 126 12.06 -8.11 -16.63
CA HIS A 126 11.04 -9.11 -16.96
C HIS A 126 9.83 -9.07 -16.01
N GLY A 127 9.66 -7.98 -15.27
CA GLY A 127 8.59 -7.77 -14.29
C GLY A 127 9.08 -7.80 -12.83
N GLY A 128 8.28 -7.22 -11.95
CA GLY A 128 8.49 -7.28 -10.49
C GLY A 128 8.06 -8.62 -9.87
N SER A 129 7.19 -9.38 -10.54
CA SER A 129 6.70 -10.65 -10.01
C SER A 129 7.79 -11.67 -9.67
N PRO A 130 8.79 -11.95 -10.54
CA PRO A 130 9.90 -12.84 -10.21
C PRO A 130 10.72 -12.36 -8.99
N VAL A 131 10.87 -11.04 -8.82
CA VAL A 131 11.66 -10.46 -7.71
C VAL A 131 10.96 -10.70 -6.38
N TRP A 132 9.66 -10.45 -6.30
CA TRP A 132 8.90 -10.71 -5.08
C TRP A 132 8.75 -12.19 -4.80
N ARG A 133 8.59 -13.01 -5.84
CA ARG A 133 8.55 -14.47 -5.70
C ARG A 133 9.84 -15.04 -5.10
N GLU A 134 11.01 -14.54 -5.49
CA GLU A 134 12.31 -14.93 -4.88
C GLU A 134 12.27 -14.76 -3.36
N LEU A 135 11.70 -13.67 -2.86
CA LEU A 135 11.60 -13.36 -1.43
C LEU A 135 10.53 -14.18 -0.71
N ILE A 136 9.42 -14.51 -1.39
CA ILE A 136 8.37 -15.39 -0.86
C ILE A 136 8.89 -16.82 -0.74
N ASP A 137 9.52 -17.35 -1.79
CA ASP A 137 10.06 -18.71 -1.83
C ASP A 137 11.22 -18.90 -0.82
N ALA A 138 11.94 -17.82 -0.49
CA ALA A 138 12.96 -17.81 0.56
C ALA A 138 12.41 -17.65 1.99
N GLU A 139 11.08 -17.53 2.14
CA GLU A 139 10.41 -17.20 3.41
C GLU A 139 10.97 -15.92 4.07
N ALA A 140 11.58 -15.03 3.27
CA ALA A 140 12.15 -13.78 3.75
C ALA A 140 11.05 -12.81 4.19
N ILE A 141 9.89 -12.87 3.54
CA ILE A 141 8.71 -12.05 3.83
C ILE A 141 7.47 -12.93 3.97
N GLU A 142 6.52 -12.47 4.78
CA GLU A 142 5.12 -12.85 4.60
C GLU A 142 4.49 -11.91 3.57
N LEU A 143 3.96 -12.42 2.47
CA LEU A 143 3.17 -11.60 1.53
C LEU A 143 1.78 -11.32 2.11
N LEU A 144 1.42 -10.03 2.19
CA LEU A 144 0.05 -9.57 2.43
C LEU A 144 -0.62 -9.22 1.10
N GLY A 145 -1.81 -9.74 0.88
CA GLY A 145 -2.62 -9.47 -0.31
C GLY A 145 -3.60 -8.33 -0.09
N GLY A 146 -4.57 -8.23 -1.01
CA GLY A 146 -5.66 -7.27 -0.92
C GLY A 146 -6.57 -7.32 -2.14
N PRO A 147 -7.62 -6.49 -2.16
CA PRO A 147 -8.50 -6.34 -3.31
C PRO A 147 -7.80 -5.73 -4.53
N LEU A 148 -8.30 -6.06 -5.73
CA LEU A 148 -7.71 -5.70 -7.03
C LEU A 148 -7.16 -4.28 -7.14
N ALA A 149 -7.99 -3.26 -6.88
CA ALA A 149 -7.63 -1.85 -7.07
C ALA A 149 -7.79 -1.00 -5.81
N HIS A 150 -7.52 -1.60 -4.65
CA HIS A 150 -7.48 -0.89 -3.35
C HIS A 150 -8.71 0.02 -3.08
N PRO A 151 -9.96 -0.44 -3.27
CA PRO A 151 -11.14 0.38 -3.02
C PRO A 151 -11.34 0.62 -1.52
N PHE A 152 -11.98 1.73 -1.16
CA PHE A 152 -12.43 1.94 0.23
C PHE A 152 -13.62 1.03 0.55
N GLN A 153 -13.30 -0.19 1.01
CA GLN A 153 -14.24 -1.31 1.18
C GLN A 153 -15.49 -1.02 2.04
N PRO A 154 -15.45 -0.18 3.10
CA PRO A 154 -16.65 0.07 3.92
C PRO A 154 -17.83 0.65 3.14
N LEU A 155 -17.57 1.45 2.11
CA LEU A 155 -18.60 2.08 1.28
C LEU A 155 -18.92 1.32 -0.01
N LEU A 156 -18.18 0.25 -0.29
CA LEU A 156 -18.30 -0.51 -1.54
C LEU A 156 -19.49 -1.48 -1.47
N ASP A 157 -20.18 -1.65 -2.61
CA ASP A 157 -21.18 -2.69 -2.78
C ASP A 157 -20.62 -4.07 -2.38
N ALA A 158 -21.39 -4.85 -1.61
CA ALA A 158 -20.92 -6.09 -1.02
C ALA A 158 -20.45 -7.12 -2.07
N ARG A 159 -21.12 -7.19 -3.22
CA ARG A 159 -20.78 -8.12 -4.31
C ARG A 159 -19.48 -7.70 -4.98
N LEU A 160 -19.31 -6.41 -5.24
CA LEU A 160 -18.08 -5.89 -5.84
C LEU A 160 -16.90 -5.97 -4.85
N ARG A 161 -17.15 -5.77 -3.56
CA ARG A 161 -16.16 -5.94 -2.49
C ARG A 161 -15.64 -7.37 -2.40
N ASP A 162 -16.54 -8.35 -2.33
CA ASP A 162 -16.19 -9.77 -2.29
C ASP A 162 -15.42 -10.20 -3.56
N PHE A 163 -15.93 -9.81 -4.73
CA PHE A 163 -15.26 -10.10 -6.00
C PHE A 163 -13.84 -9.53 -6.05
N GLN A 164 -13.66 -8.24 -5.75
CA GLN A 164 -12.35 -7.62 -5.79
C GLN A 164 -11.36 -8.29 -4.84
N LEU A 165 -11.79 -8.70 -3.65
CA LEU A 165 -10.94 -9.44 -2.70
C LEU A 165 -10.52 -10.80 -3.25
N ARG A 166 -11.49 -11.63 -3.67
CA ARG A 166 -11.20 -12.98 -4.19
C ARG A 166 -10.30 -12.93 -5.43
N GLU A 167 -10.58 -12.02 -6.36
CA GLU A 167 -9.80 -11.87 -7.57
C GLU A 167 -8.40 -11.30 -7.29
N GLY A 168 -8.26 -10.40 -6.32
CA GLY A 168 -6.95 -9.91 -5.89
C GLY A 168 -6.07 -11.02 -5.29
N LEU A 169 -6.64 -11.90 -4.47
CA LEU A 169 -5.95 -13.06 -3.93
C LEU A 169 -5.62 -14.11 -5.01
N ALA A 170 -6.48 -14.26 -6.02
CA ALA A 170 -6.24 -15.12 -7.18
C ALA A 170 -5.14 -14.56 -8.10
N ASP A 171 -5.09 -13.25 -8.31
CA ASP A 171 -4.02 -12.57 -9.07
C ASP A 171 -2.65 -12.79 -8.39
N ALA A 172 -2.59 -12.69 -7.06
CA ALA A 172 -1.39 -13.02 -6.29
C ALA A 172 -0.92 -14.48 -6.54
N ARG A 173 -1.86 -15.44 -6.53
CA ARG A 173 -1.57 -16.85 -6.85
C ARG A 173 -1.06 -17.02 -8.28
N HIS A 174 -1.62 -16.28 -9.23
CA HIS A 174 -1.20 -16.34 -10.63
C HIS A 174 0.22 -15.80 -10.83
N ARG A 175 0.54 -14.65 -10.21
CA ARG A 175 1.84 -13.98 -10.34
C ARG A 175 2.97 -14.69 -9.60
N TRP A 176 2.71 -15.05 -8.35
CA TRP A 176 3.76 -15.51 -7.43
C TRP A 176 3.68 -17.00 -7.12
N GLY A 177 2.60 -17.69 -7.51
CA GLY A 177 2.39 -19.05 -7.05
C GLY A 177 2.09 -19.13 -5.55
N TYR A 178 1.63 -18.05 -4.93
CA TYR A 178 1.29 -18.02 -3.50
C TYR A 178 -0.02 -17.25 -3.29
N THR A 179 -0.91 -17.78 -2.46
CA THR A 179 -2.16 -17.09 -2.06
C THR A 179 -1.96 -16.51 -0.65
N PRO A 180 -1.94 -15.19 -0.49
CA PRO A 180 -1.84 -14.56 0.82
C PRO A 180 -2.97 -14.96 1.76
N ALA A 181 -2.62 -15.30 3.01
CA ALA A 181 -3.58 -15.50 4.09
C ALA A 181 -3.75 -14.25 4.97
N GLY A 182 -2.86 -13.26 4.82
CA GLY A 182 -2.98 -11.93 5.42
C GLY A 182 -3.32 -10.89 4.36
N ILE A 183 -3.98 -9.81 4.76
CA ILE A 183 -4.19 -8.65 3.87
C ILE A 183 -3.80 -7.34 4.54
N TRP A 184 -3.34 -6.41 3.72
CA TRP A 184 -3.53 -4.99 4.01
C TRP A 184 -4.92 -4.60 3.52
N ALA A 185 -5.87 -4.43 4.44
CA ALA A 185 -7.18 -3.89 4.09
C ALA A 185 -6.97 -2.45 3.61
N PRO A 186 -7.50 -2.03 2.44
CA PRO A 186 -7.33 -0.68 1.96
C PRO A 186 -7.63 0.36 3.03
N GLU A 187 -6.64 1.19 3.32
CA GLU A 187 -6.71 2.24 4.33
C GLU A 187 -6.97 1.77 5.77
N CYS A 188 -6.71 0.50 6.05
CA CYS A 188 -7.21 -0.19 7.24
C CYS A 188 -8.72 0.07 7.45
N GLY A 189 -9.46 0.30 6.36
CA GLY A 189 -10.87 0.65 6.34
C GLY A 189 -11.70 -0.57 6.70
N PHE A 190 -12.49 -0.46 7.77
CA PHE A 190 -13.32 -1.54 8.27
C PHE A 190 -14.72 -1.04 8.61
N THR A 191 -15.72 -1.88 8.35
CA THR A 191 -17.06 -1.82 8.93
C THR A 191 -17.48 -3.21 9.42
N PRO A 192 -18.25 -3.33 10.51
CA PRO A 192 -18.75 -4.61 11.01
C PRO A 192 -19.35 -5.51 9.92
N GLY A 193 -18.96 -6.77 9.91
CA GLY A 193 -19.39 -7.77 8.94
C GLY A 193 -18.37 -8.05 7.84
N MET A 194 -17.39 -7.16 7.63
CA MET A 194 -16.30 -7.41 6.68
C MET A 194 -15.44 -8.62 7.07
N GLU A 195 -15.29 -8.92 8.36
CA GLU A 195 -14.56 -10.08 8.87
C GLU A 195 -15.10 -11.41 8.34
N ARG A 196 -16.40 -11.49 8.03
CA ARG A 196 -17.02 -12.69 7.45
C ARG A 196 -16.66 -12.86 5.98
N GLY A 197 -16.64 -11.76 5.22
CA GLY A 197 -16.16 -11.76 3.84
C GLY A 197 -14.68 -12.12 3.75
N TYR A 198 -13.87 -11.61 4.69
CA TYR A 198 -12.46 -11.98 4.82
C TYR A 198 -12.29 -13.48 5.09
N ALA A 199 -13.01 -14.02 6.07
CA ALA A 199 -12.98 -15.45 6.38
C ALA A 199 -13.39 -16.32 5.16
N ALA A 200 -14.48 -15.93 4.46
CA ALA A 200 -14.96 -16.64 3.29
C ALA A 200 -13.95 -16.65 2.12
N ALA A 201 -13.16 -15.58 1.98
CA ALA A 201 -12.08 -15.48 1.00
C ALA A 201 -10.78 -16.20 1.44
N GLY A 202 -10.73 -16.77 2.65
CA GLY A 202 -9.55 -17.46 3.20
C GLY A 202 -8.55 -16.54 3.89
N VAL A 203 -8.88 -15.25 4.08
CA VAL A 203 -8.08 -14.31 4.86
C VAL A 203 -8.18 -14.67 6.34
N ARG A 204 -7.05 -14.72 7.03
CA ARG A 204 -6.92 -15.11 8.44
C ARG A 204 -6.54 -13.95 9.35
N HIS A 205 -5.93 -12.90 8.80
CA HIS A 205 -5.57 -11.72 9.56
C HIS A 205 -5.44 -10.47 8.67
N PHE A 206 -5.57 -9.31 9.29
CA PHE A 206 -5.45 -8.01 8.64
C PHE A 206 -4.97 -6.94 9.62
N MET A 207 -4.58 -5.79 9.09
CA MET A 207 -4.10 -4.65 9.86
C MET A 207 -5.22 -3.66 10.18
N VAL A 208 -5.16 -3.08 11.38
CA VAL A 208 -5.93 -1.92 11.83
C VAL A 208 -5.01 -0.92 12.50
N ASP A 209 -5.46 0.33 12.64
CA ASP A 209 -4.71 1.30 13.44
C ASP A 209 -4.96 1.10 14.94
N GLY A 210 -3.99 1.43 15.79
CA GLY A 210 -4.07 1.18 17.24
C GLY A 210 -5.35 1.69 17.94
N PRO A 211 -5.88 2.89 17.60
CA PRO A 211 -7.14 3.38 18.16
C PRO A 211 -8.36 2.48 17.90
N ALA A 212 -8.37 1.73 16.80
CA ALA A 212 -9.45 0.77 16.50
C ALA A 212 -9.51 -0.38 17.53
N LEU A 213 -8.37 -0.69 18.16
CA LEU A 213 -8.26 -1.65 19.27
C LEU A 213 -8.31 -0.97 20.66
N ARG A 214 -8.83 0.26 20.74
CA ARG A 214 -8.86 1.06 21.98
C ARG A 214 -7.47 1.29 22.58
N GLY A 215 -6.44 1.28 21.73
CA GLY A 215 -5.04 1.48 22.10
C GLY A 215 -4.31 0.24 22.61
N ASP A 216 -4.98 -0.91 22.81
CA ASP A 216 -4.31 -2.15 23.24
C ASP A 216 -3.92 -3.02 22.06
N THR A 217 -2.73 -2.74 21.52
CA THR A 217 -2.15 -3.42 20.34
C THR A 217 -1.20 -4.56 20.70
N THR A 218 -1.16 -4.97 21.97
CA THR A 218 -0.17 -5.92 22.50
C THR A 218 -0.37 -7.36 22.04
N LEU A 219 -1.52 -7.67 21.45
CA LEU A 219 -1.88 -8.97 20.87
C LEU A 219 -2.82 -8.72 19.68
N GLY A 220 -2.81 -9.63 18.71
CA GLY A 220 -3.87 -9.68 17.71
C GLY A 220 -5.22 -10.01 18.36
N ARG A 221 -6.31 -9.54 17.76
CA ARG A 221 -7.67 -9.72 18.28
C ARG A 221 -8.56 -10.40 17.24
N PRO A 222 -9.15 -11.58 17.52
CA PRO A 222 -10.24 -12.08 16.71
C PRO A 222 -11.35 -11.02 16.64
N VAL A 223 -11.96 -10.84 15.47
CA VAL A 223 -12.98 -9.81 15.28
C VAL A 223 -14.36 -10.42 15.44
N ARG A 224 -15.12 -9.94 16.43
CA ARG A 224 -16.48 -10.39 16.72
C ARG A 224 -16.54 -11.92 16.91
N ASP A 225 -17.36 -12.59 16.11
CA ASP A 225 -17.57 -14.04 16.09
C ASP A 225 -16.70 -14.77 15.06
N SER A 226 -15.75 -14.07 14.42
CA SER A 226 -14.85 -14.62 13.39
C SER A 226 -13.45 -14.95 13.94
N ASP A 227 -12.82 -15.98 13.36
CA ASP A 227 -11.42 -16.36 13.62
C ASP A 227 -10.39 -15.45 12.90
N VAL A 228 -10.86 -14.44 12.17
CA VAL A 228 -10.02 -13.44 11.51
C VAL A 228 -9.45 -12.48 12.54
N VAL A 229 -8.12 -12.39 12.58
CA VAL A 229 -7.38 -11.62 13.57
C VAL A 229 -7.03 -10.22 13.05
N ALA A 230 -7.45 -9.18 13.76
CA ALA A 230 -6.97 -7.82 13.56
C ALA A 230 -5.69 -7.57 14.37
N PHE A 231 -4.63 -7.09 13.70
CA PHE A 231 -3.41 -6.62 14.33
C PHE A 231 -3.37 -5.09 14.33
N GLY A 232 -3.14 -4.51 15.51
CA GLY A 232 -3.11 -3.06 15.68
C GLY A 232 -1.70 -2.50 15.52
N ARG A 233 -1.58 -1.42 14.75
CA ARG A 233 -0.35 -0.63 14.68
C ARG A 233 -0.04 0.04 16.02
N ASP A 234 1.14 -0.22 16.57
CA ASP A 234 1.65 0.44 17.77
C ASP A 234 2.12 1.86 17.43
N LEU A 235 1.34 2.86 17.84
CA LEU A 235 1.63 4.26 17.53
C LEU A 235 2.85 4.81 18.27
N GLN A 236 3.18 4.29 19.45
CA GLN A 236 4.34 4.76 20.23
C GLN A 236 5.64 4.43 19.49
N VAL A 237 5.74 3.22 18.95
CA VAL A 237 6.89 2.79 18.15
C VAL A 237 6.83 3.40 16.76
N SER A 238 5.67 3.35 16.10
CA SER A 238 5.56 3.84 14.71
C SER A 238 5.84 5.34 14.58
N TYR A 239 5.53 6.15 15.60
CA TYR A 239 5.80 7.59 15.59
C TYR A 239 7.26 7.97 15.78
N ARG A 240 8.15 7.03 16.13
CA ARG A 240 9.60 7.28 16.04
C ARG A 240 10.03 7.52 14.59
N VAL A 241 9.46 6.75 13.66
CA VAL A 241 9.75 6.87 12.23
C VAL A 241 8.77 7.85 11.58
N TRP A 242 7.47 7.68 11.76
CA TRP A 242 6.45 8.40 11.00
C TRP A 242 5.57 9.31 11.88
N SER A 243 6.24 10.20 12.63
CA SER A 243 5.60 11.33 13.29
C SER A 243 5.63 12.58 12.41
N PRO A 244 4.49 13.26 12.19
CA PRO A 244 4.46 14.54 11.48
C PRO A 244 5.31 15.64 12.12
N LYS A 245 5.70 15.46 13.39
CA LYS A 245 6.43 16.47 14.17
C LYS A 245 7.84 16.07 14.52
N SER A 246 8.18 14.79 14.58
CA SER A 246 9.42 14.36 15.24
C SER A 246 9.98 13.04 14.71
N GLY A 247 9.48 12.55 13.58
CA GLY A 247 9.99 11.32 12.99
C GLY A 247 11.44 11.47 12.52
N TYR A 248 12.19 10.36 12.53
CA TYR A 248 13.57 10.33 12.03
C TYR A 248 13.75 11.00 10.65
N PRO A 249 12.88 10.77 9.63
CA PRO A 249 13.04 11.37 8.30
C PRO A 249 13.11 12.90 8.29
N GLY A 250 12.55 13.57 9.30
CA GLY A 250 12.56 15.03 9.41
C GLY A 250 13.80 15.61 10.10
N GLN A 251 14.81 14.80 10.41
CA GLN A 251 16.04 15.25 11.05
C GLN A 251 16.99 15.97 10.09
N ALA A 252 17.83 16.86 10.64
CA ALA A 252 18.65 17.81 9.89
C ALA A 252 19.65 17.20 8.90
N HIS A 253 20.06 15.95 9.12
CA HIS A 253 21.14 15.31 8.35
C HIS A 253 20.66 14.52 7.13
N TYR A 254 19.36 14.21 7.04
CA TYR A 254 18.79 13.43 5.95
C TYR A 254 18.52 14.27 4.72
N ARG A 255 18.55 13.64 3.53
CA ARG A 255 18.26 14.30 2.25
C ARG A 255 16.87 14.90 2.28
N ASP A 256 16.76 16.16 1.87
CA ASP A 256 15.48 16.86 1.86
C ASP A 256 14.65 16.43 0.64
N PHE A 257 13.48 15.86 0.91
CA PHE A 257 12.54 15.48 -0.13
C PHE A 257 12.00 16.69 -0.93
N HIS A 258 11.80 17.83 -0.27
CA HIS A 258 11.09 18.97 -0.85
C HIS A 258 12.01 19.95 -1.58
N HIS A 259 13.32 19.79 -1.48
CA HIS A 259 14.29 20.69 -2.09
C HIS A 259 14.97 20.03 -3.28
N TYR A 260 14.66 20.54 -4.48
CA TYR A 260 15.22 20.08 -5.74
C TYR A 260 15.92 21.23 -6.47
N ASP A 261 16.88 20.86 -7.30
CA ASP A 261 17.54 21.74 -8.24
C ASP A 261 16.66 21.93 -9.48
N ASP A 262 16.25 23.16 -9.80
CA ASP A 262 15.28 23.42 -10.88
C ASP A 262 15.78 23.02 -12.27
N GLU A 263 17.10 23.02 -12.49
CA GLU A 263 17.70 22.66 -13.78
C GLU A 263 17.67 21.15 -14.02
N THR A 264 18.00 20.36 -12.99
CA THR A 264 18.23 18.90 -13.13
C THR A 264 17.14 18.05 -12.46
N GLY A 265 16.32 18.64 -11.59
CA GLY A 265 15.34 17.92 -10.76
C GLY A 265 15.97 17.01 -9.69
N LEU A 266 17.29 17.07 -9.47
CA LEU A 266 18.00 16.31 -8.44
C LEU A 266 17.85 16.99 -7.07
N LYS A 267 18.10 16.25 -5.97
CA LYS A 267 17.88 16.74 -4.59
C LYS A 267 19.23 17.03 -3.90
N PRO A 268 19.74 18.28 -3.91
CA PRO A 268 21.10 18.57 -3.47
C PRO A 268 21.25 18.80 -1.97
N ALA A 269 20.16 19.01 -1.25
CA ALA A 269 20.19 19.51 0.13
C ALA A 269 19.78 18.46 1.15
N ARG A 270 20.19 18.68 2.40
CA ARG A 270 19.64 18.02 3.57
C ARG A 270 18.57 18.89 4.22
N VAL A 271 17.70 18.28 5.03
CA VAL A 271 16.60 18.97 5.72
C VAL A 271 17.08 20.21 6.46
N THR A 272 18.27 20.16 7.08
CA THR A 272 18.99 21.22 7.80
C THR A 272 18.27 21.72 9.06
N GLY A 273 17.00 22.10 8.92
CA GLY A 273 16.10 22.45 10.00
C GLY A 273 14.72 22.77 9.43
N LYS A 274 13.68 22.59 10.25
CA LYS A 274 12.28 22.77 9.80
C LYS A 274 11.92 24.20 9.40
N GLN A 275 12.65 25.17 9.93
CA GLN A 275 12.43 26.60 9.70
C GLN A 275 13.47 27.21 8.76
N VAL A 276 14.32 26.39 8.16
CA VAL A 276 15.34 26.85 7.21
C VAL A 276 14.72 26.87 5.82
N ALA A 277 14.70 28.05 5.20
CA ALA A 277 14.18 28.22 3.85
C ALA A 277 15.03 27.43 2.84
N GLY A 278 14.43 27.03 1.72
CA GLY A 278 15.08 26.21 0.69
C GLY A 278 16.50 26.69 0.31
N PRO A 279 16.70 27.97 -0.06
CA PRO A 279 18.01 28.49 -0.44
C PRO A 279 19.07 28.46 0.67
N ASP A 280 18.65 28.40 1.94
CA ASP A 280 19.52 28.41 3.10
C ASP A 280 19.82 26.99 3.62
N LYS A 281 19.29 25.95 2.96
CA LYS A 281 19.56 24.56 3.34
C LYS A 281 21.00 24.19 3.00
N ALA A 282 21.63 23.47 3.90
CA ALA A 282 22.98 22.97 3.68
C ALA A 282 22.97 21.83 2.64
N PRO A 283 24.09 21.64 1.91
CA PRO A 283 24.27 20.50 1.03
C PRO A 283 24.06 19.18 1.76
N TYR A 284 23.54 18.19 1.02
CA TYR A 284 23.44 16.82 1.51
C TYR A 284 24.84 16.24 1.76
N ASP A 285 24.99 15.57 2.91
CA ASP A 285 26.25 14.96 3.34
C ASP A 285 25.99 13.49 3.70
N PRO A 286 26.36 12.54 2.81
CA PRO A 286 26.14 11.12 3.03
C PRO A 286 26.79 10.58 4.31
N ALA A 287 27.94 11.13 4.75
CA ALA A 287 28.63 10.67 5.95
C ALA A 287 27.88 11.13 7.22
N ALA A 288 27.39 12.37 7.22
CA ALA A 288 26.55 12.86 8.31
C ALA A 288 25.21 12.11 8.40
N ALA A 289 24.63 11.77 7.25
CA ALA A 289 23.43 10.94 7.17
C ALA A 289 23.69 9.53 7.72
N ALA A 290 24.77 8.87 7.32
CA ALA A 290 25.16 7.56 7.85
C ALA A 290 25.31 7.56 9.39
N ALA A 291 25.98 8.57 9.96
CA ALA A 291 26.10 8.72 11.41
C ALA A 291 24.75 9.00 12.09
N ALA A 292 23.78 9.61 11.39
CA ALA A 292 22.42 9.79 11.90
C ALA A 292 21.65 8.46 11.91
N ILE A 293 21.82 7.63 10.88
CA ILE A 293 21.20 6.30 10.81
C ILE A 293 21.65 5.45 12.00
N GLU A 294 22.95 5.39 12.31
CA GLU A 294 23.45 4.61 13.47
C GLU A 294 22.76 4.99 14.78
N ARG A 295 22.56 6.31 15.01
CA ARG A 295 21.85 6.81 16.20
C ARG A 295 20.37 6.43 16.19
N ASP A 296 19.71 6.60 15.05
CA ASP A 296 18.28 6.35 14.91
C ASP A 296 17.95 4.84 14.94
N VAL A 297 18.85 3.98 14.46
CA VAL A 297 18.77 2.53 14.61
C VAL A 297 18.86 2.16 16.10
N ALA A 298 19.86 2.68 16.82
CA ALA A 298 20.03 2.40 18.24
C ALA A 298 18.83 2.87 19.08
N ASP A 299 18.30 4.05 18.78
CA ASP A 299 17.09 4.59 19.42
C ASP A 299 15.85 3.74 19.11
N PHE A 300 15.66 3.32 17.86
CA PHE A 300 14.51 2.49 17.48
C PHE A 300 14.56 1.12 18.15
N VAL A 301 15.73 0.46 18.14
CA VAL A 301 15.93 -0.83 18.82
C VAL A 301 15.65 -0.70 20.32
N THR A 302 16.15 0.36 20.96
CA THR A 302 15.88 0.63 22.38
C THR A 302 14.38 0.81 22.63
N THR A 303 13.71 1.61 21.79
CA THR A 303 12.27 1.85 21.88
C THR A 303 11.46 0.55 21.76
N VAL A 304 11.78 -0.31 20.79
CA VAL A 304 11.11 -1.61 20.60
C VAL A 304 11.33 -2.52 21.80
N ARG A 305 12.56 -2.60 22.30
CA ARG A 305 12.90 -3.42 23.48
C ARG A 305 12.12 -2.98 24.71
N GLU A 306 12.15 -1.69 25.03
CA GLU A 306 11.45 -1.12 26.18
C GLU A 306 9.94 -1.33 26.06
N ARG A 307 9.38 -1.14 24.86
CA ARG A 307 7.96 -1.36 24.59
C ARG A 307 7.57 -2.82 24.84
N LEU A 308 8.34 -3.77 24.31
CA LEU A 308 8.09 -5.20 24.50
C LEU A 308 8.16 -5.63 25.97
N ILE A 309 9.17 -5.17 26.71
CA ILE A 309 9.32 -5.47 28.14
C ILE A 309 8.14 -4.90 28.92
N THR A 310 7.88 -3.60 28.77
CA THR A 310 6.84 -2.89 29.53
C THR A 310 5.46 -3.48 29.26
N GLU A 311 5.12 -3.73 28.00
CA GLU A 311 3.83 -4.29 27.65
C GLU A 311 3.70 -5.75 28.08
N SER A 312 4.78 -6.54 28.01
CA SER A 312 4.77 -7.94 28.49
C SER A 312 4.54 -8.01 30.01
N GLU A 313 5.17 -7.12 30.77
CA GLU A 313 4.94 -6.98 32.21
C GLU A 313 3.50 -6.55 32.50
N ARG A 314 2.98 -5.57 31.76
CA ARG A 314 1.60 -5.06 31.92
C ARG A 314 0.55 -6.15 31.70
N ILE A 315 0.71 -7.01 30.70
CA ILE A 315 -0.26 -8.07 30.37
C ILE A 315 0.05 -9.41 31.04
N GLY A 316 1.18 -9.54 31.75
CA GLY A 316 1.61 -10.76 32.44
C GLY A 316 2.01 -11.91 31.51
N ARG A 317 2.29 -11.64 30.23
CA ARG A 317 2.71 -12.62 29.22
C ARG A 317 3.46 -11.92 28.07
N PRO A 318 4.21 -12.64 27.22
CA PRO A 318 4.89 -12.03 26.07
C PRO A 318 3.94 -11.21 25.17
N ALA A 319 4.31 -9.97 24.89
CA ALA A 319 3.56 -9.03 24.06
C ALA A 319 4.04 -9.00 22.60
N LEU A 320 3.18 -8.51 21.72
CA LEU A 320 3.46 -8.19 20.32
C LEU A 320 3.57 -6.67 20.17
N VAL A 321 4.54 -6.22 19.37
CA VAL A 321 4.65 -4.83 18.92
C VAL A 321 4.67 -4.83 17.39
N VAL A 322 3.70 -4.14 16.79
CA VAL A 322 3.61 -4.03 15.32
C VAL A 322 3.89 -2.60 14.88
N ALA A 323 4.89 -2.40 14.03
CA ALA A 323 5.17 -1.13 13.38
C ALA A 323 4.82 -1.23 11.89
N ALA A 324 3.99 -0.31 11.40
CA ALA A 324 3.47 -0.38 10.04
C ALA A 324 3.61 0.95 9.30
N PHE A 325 4.04 0.88 8.04
CA PHE A 325 4.43 2.03 7.21
C PHE A 325 4.10 1.79 5.73
N ASP A 326 3.89 2.87 4.98
CA ASP A 326 3.97 2.82 3.52
C ASP A 326 5.41 2.49 3.09
N THR A 327 5.56 1.68 2.06
CA THR A 327 6.87 1.22 1.57
C THR A 327 7.63 2.39 0.97
N GLU A 328 6.93 3.30 0.27
CA GLU A 328 7.53 4.49 -0.33
C GLU A 328 8.15 5.43 0.72
N LEU A 329 7.84 5.26 2.01
CA LEU A 329 8.59 5.94 3.07
C LEU A 329 10.08 5.62 2.98
N PHE A 330 10.43 4.37 2.71
CA PHE A 330 11.81 3.90 2.67
C PHE A 330 12.41 4.14 1.29
N GLY A 331 13.07 5.28 1.15
CA GLY A 331 13.92 5.65 0.02
C GLY A 331 13.33 6.74 -0.86
N HIS A 332 12.01 6.74 -1.08
CA HIS A 332 11.35 7.82 -1.82
C HIS A 332 11.15 9.05 -0.93
N TRP A 333 10.35 8.97 0.15
CA TRP A 333 10.14 10.09 1.07
C TRP A 333 11.32 10.31 2.02
N TRP A 334 11.91 9.22 2.52
CA TRP A 334 13.11 9.23 3.34
C TRP A 334 14.23 8.50 2.61
N HIS A 335 15.14 9.25 1.99
CA HIS A 335 16.21 8.72 1.12
C HIS A 335 17.02 7.60 1.78
N GLU A 336 17.34 7.77 3.06
CA GLU A 336 18.17 6.85 3.83
C GLU A 336 17.39 5.67 4.43
N GLY A 337 16.07 5.65 4.24
CA GLY A 337 15.18 4.65 4.79
C GLY A 337 15.59 3.20 4.50
N PRO A 338 16.04 2.80 3.30
CA PRO A 338 16.49 1.44 3.04
C PRO A 338 17.73 1.06 3.85
N GLN A 339 18.68 2.00 4.02
CA GLN A 339 19.88 1.76 4.83
C GLN A 339 19.53 1.61 6.32
N TRP A 340 18.60 2.43 6.82
CA TRP A 340 18.07 2.27 8.17
C TRP A 340 17.32 0.94 8.34
N LEU A 341 16.48 0.56 7.38
CA LEU A 341 15.69 -0.68 7.40
C LEU A 341 16.62 -1.90 7.49
N GLU A 342 17.66 -1.94 6.67
CA GLU A 342 18.66 -3.00 6.70
C GLU A 342 19.31 -3.12 8.08
N GLN A 343 19.78 -2.00 8.63
CA GLN A 343 20.45 -1.98 9.93
C GLN A 343 19.51 -2.35 11.09
N VAL A 344 18.26 -1.90 11.07
CA VAL A 344 17.26 -2.27 12.09
C VAL A 344 16.97 -3.77 12.08
N LEU A 345 16.78 -4.37 10.90
CA LEU A 345 16.50 -5.80 10.77
C LEU A 345 17.68 -6.69 11.19
N ARG A 346 18.90 -6.15 11.19
CA ARG A 346 20.09 -6.80 11.78
C ARG A 346 20.15 -6.61 13.29
N ALA A 347 19.98 -5.36 13.73
CA ALA A 347 20.22 -4.94 15.11
C ALA A 347 19.15 -5.44 16.10
N LEU A 348 17.89 -5.59 15.68
CA LEU A 348 16.82 -6.09 16.55
C LEU A 348 17.13 -7.51 17.09
N PRO A 349 17.43 -8.53 16.26
CA PRO A 349 17.86 -9.85 16.74
C PRO A 349 19.14 -9.82 17.60
N GLU A 350 20.14 -9.02 17.21
CA GLU A 350 21.40 -8.87 17.98
C GLU A 350 21.13 -8.31 19.38
N ALA A 351 20.13 -7.44 19.47
CA ALA A 351 19.59 -6.92 20.71
C ALA A 351 18.48 -7.82 21.26
N GLY A 352 18.49 -9.14 21.03
CA GLY A 352 17.60 -10.10 21.70
C GLY A 352 16.10 -9.95 21.44
N VAL A 353 15.68 -9.14 20.46
CA VAL A 353 14.28 -9.02 20.03
C VAL A 353 13.99 -10.12 19.01
N THR A 354 12.89 -10.84 19.22
CA THR A 354 12.41 -11.80 18.21
C THR A 354 11.62 -11.06 17.14
N VAL A 355 12.18 -10.93 15.94
CA VAL A 355 11.48 -10.42 14.76
C VAL A 355 10.60 -11.52 14.18
N ALA A 356 9.40 -11.18 13.72
CA ALA A 356 8.43 -12.13 13.19
C ALA A 356 7.45 -11.45 12.22
N THR A 357 6.83 -12.25 11.35
CA THR A 357 5.70 -11.81 10.53
C THR A 357 4.40 -11.82 11.33
N LEU A 358 3.32 -11.25 10.79
CA LEU A 358 1.98 -11.32 11.38
C LEU A 358 1.44 -12.76 11.40
N ALA A 359 1.73 -13.56 10.36
CA ALA A 359 1.45 -14.98 10.35
C ALA A 359 2.12 -15.71 11.52
N ASP A 360 3.41 -15.45 11.76
CA ASP A 360 4.15 -16.06 12.87
C ASP A 360 3.55 -15.65 14.21
N ALA A 361 3.28 -14.35 14.40
CA ALA A 361 2.64 -13.84 15.61
C ALA A 361 1.29 -14.55 15.88
N ARG A 362 0.47 -14.74 14.85
CA ARG A 362 -0.78 -15.50 14.96
C ARG A 362 -0.53 -16.96 15.32
N ALA A 363 0.40 -17.63 14.64
CA ALA A 363 0.71 -19.05 14.82
C ALA A 363 1.25 -19.34 16.22
N ASP A 364 2.04 -18.43 16.77
CA ASP A 364 2.66 -18.53 18.09
C ASP A 364 1.74 -18.09 19.24
N GLY A 365 0.47 -17.80 18.94
CA GLY A 365 -0.52 -17.49 19.96
C GLY A 365 -0.40 -16.08 20.55
N PHE A 366 0.17 -15.11 19.82
CA PHE A 366 0.06 -13.68 20.12
C PHE A 366 -1.33 -13.15 19.74
N VAL A 367 -2.36 -13.88 20.17
CA VAL A 367 -3.78 -13.63 19.95
C VAL A 367 -4.44 -13.55 21.32
N GLY A 368 -5.16 -12.46 21.57
CA GLY A 368 -5.91 -12.22 22.80
C GLY A 368 -7.41 -12.45 22.63
N GLU A 369 -8.17 -11.93 23.59
CA GLU A 369 -9.65 -12.01 23.55
C GLU A 369 -10.23 -11.28 22.33
N PRO A 370 -11.38 -11.75 21.80
CA PRO A 370 -12.07 -11.10 20.70
C PRO A 370 -12.42 -9.62 20.95
N VAL A 371 -12.53 -8.86 19.86
CA VAL A 371 -12.89 -7.43 19.90
C VAL A 371 -14.12 -7.14 19.04
N GLU A 372 -15.01 -6.31 19.58
CA GLU A 372 -16.11 -5.69 18.83
C GLU A 372 -15.56 -4.50 18.01
N LEU A 373 -14.88 -4.80 16.91
CA LEU A 373 -14.33 -3.77 16.03
C LEU A 373 -15.48 -2.93 15.42
N ALA A 374 -15.36 -1.62 15.53
CA ALA A 374 -16.30 -0.65 14.97
C ALA A 374 -15.76 -0.05 13.66
N ASP A 375 -16.53 0.85 13.06
CA ASP A 375 -16.09 1.60 11.88
C ASP A 375 -14.76 2.30 12.14
N SER A 376 -13.75 1.97 11.34
CA SER A 376 -12.39 2.50 11.53
C SER A 376 -11.64 2.65 10.23
N SER A 377 -10.59 3.46 10.28
CA SER A 377 -9.52 3.51 9.28
C SER A 377 -8.22 3.91 9.96
N TRP A 378 -7.10 3.84 9.24
CA TRP A 378 -5.85 4.44 9.70
C TRP A 378 -5.70 5.93 9.35
N GLY A 379 -6.65 6.50 8.62
CA GLY A 379 -6.65 7.88 8.13
C GLY A 379 -6.74 8.94 9.24
N SER A 380 -6.78 10.21 8.83
CA SER A 380 -6.96 11.32 9.78
C SER A 380 -8.30 11.18 10.50
N GLY A 381 -8.30 11.32 11.83
CA GLY A 381 -9.50 11.12 12.66
C GLY A 381 -9.85 9.67 12.99
N LYS A 382 -9.15 8.69 12.38
CA LYS A 382 -9.32 7.25 12.65
C LYS A 382 -10.71 6.69 12.36
N ASP A 383 -11.45 7.44 11.54
CA ASP A 383 -12.79 7.15 11.04
C ASP A 383 -12.78 7.26 9.50
N TRP A 384 -13.95 7.35 8.87
CA TRP A 384 -14.04 7.38 7.41
C TRP A 384 -13.94 8.77 6.78
N ARG A 385 -13.69 9.84 7.55
CA ARG A 385 -13.82 11.23 7.04
C ARG A 385 -12.95 11.56 5.83
N VAL A 386 -11.84 10.85 5.63
CA VAL A 386 -10.96 11.03 4.46
C VAL A 386 -11.59 10.48 3.17
N TRP A 387 -12.44 9.46 3.27
CA TRP A 387 -13.08 8.80 2.12
C TRP A 387 -14.60 9.01 2.06
N ALA A 388 -15.19 9.54 3.13
CA ALA A 388 -16.64 9.73 3.30
C ALA A 388 -17.01 11.14 3.80
N GLY A 389 -16.06 12.07 3.86
CA GLY A 389 -16.30 13.44 4.31
C GLY A 389 -16.89 14.34 3.22
N ASP A 390 -17.35 15.54 3.62
CA ASP A 390 -18.01 16.49 2.71
C ASP A 390 -17.18 16.88 1.48
N GLN A 391 -15.85 16.93 1.61
CA GLN A 391 -14.93 17.30 0.52
C GLN A 391 -14.91 16.30 -0.65
N VAL A 392 -15.30 15.05 -0.39
CA VAL A 392 -15.28 13.93 -1.36
C VAL A 392 -16.66 13.35 -1.60
N ARG A 393 -17.72 14.02 -1.14
CA ARG A 393 -19.10 13.55 -1.30
C ARG A 393 -19.46 13.34 -2.77
N ASP A 394 -18.96 14.18 -3.67
CA ASP A 394 -19.10 14.04 -5.11
C ASP A 394 -18.56 12.69 -5.62
N LEU A 395 -17.41 12.24 -5.12
CA LEU A 395 -16.83 10.94 -5.46
C LEU A 395 -17.61 9.78 -4.85
N VAL A 396 -18.12 9.92 -3.63
CA VAL A 396 -18.96 8.88 -2.99
C VAL A 396 -20.25 8.67 -3.78
N GLU A 397 -20.92 9.76 -4.18
CA GLU A 397 -22.13 9.71 -5.00
C GLU A 397 -21.86 9.13 -6.39
N LEU A 398 -20.76 9.56 -7.03
CA LEU A 398 -20.30 9.01 -8.31
C LEU A 398 -20.05 7.51 -8.22
N ASN A 399 -19.33 7.05 -7.20
CA ASN A 399 -19.01 5.64 -7.00
C ASN A 399 -20.28 4.80 -6.86
N ALA A 400 -21.25 5.26 -6.06
CA ALA A 400 -22.52 4.56 -5.88
C ALA A 400 -23.34 4.48 -7.18
N GLU A 401 -23.37 5.56 -7.98
CA GLU A 401 -24.02 5.57 -9.30
C GLU A 401 -23.36 4.57 -10.26
N ILE A 402 -22.03 4.65 -10.39
CA ILE A 402 -21.25 3.89 -11.37
C ILE A 402 -21.25 2.40 -11.04
N VAL A 403 -21.09 2.03 -9.77
CA VAL A 403 -21.17 0.63 -9.35
C VAL A 403 -22.54 0.05 -9.64
N ARG A 404 -23.63 0.78 -9.33
CA ARG A 404 -24.99 0.32 -9.64
C ARG A 404 -25.18 0.13 -11.14
N ALA A 405 -24.79 1.12 -11.95
CA ALA A 405 -24.92 1.05 -13.41
C ALA A 405 -24.13 -0.12 -14.01
N ALA A 406 -22.92 -0.37 -13.53
CA ALA A 406 -22.09 -1.49 -13.95
C ALA A 406 -22.74 -2.83 -13.58
N LEU A 407 -23.10 -3.02 -12.30
CA LEU A 407 -23.71 -4.29 -11.83
C LEU A 407 -25.04 -4.59 -12.53
N ASP A 408 -25.94 -3.60 -12.66
CA ASP A 408 -27.23 -3.76 -13.35
C ASP A 408 -27.04 -4.17 -14.83
N THR A 409 -26.00 -3.64 -15.48
CA THR A 409 -25.69 -3.96 -16.87
C THR A 409 -25.09 -5.36 -16.97
N LEU A 410 -24.14 -5.69 -16.09
CA LEU A 410 -23.50 -7.01 -16.04
C LEU A 410 -24.51 -8.12 -15.75
N ASP A 411 -25.51 -7.87 -14.89
CA ASP A 411 -26.56 -8.84 -14.60
C ASP A 411 -27.47 -9.10 -15.82
N LYS A 412 -27.80 -8.05 -16.57
CA LYS A 412 -28.55 -8.20 -17.84
C LYS A 412 -27.75 -8.96 -18.89
N MET A 413 -26.45 -8.67 -18.99
CA MET A 413 -25.54 -9.39 -19.89
C MET A 413 -25.43 -10.86 -19.50
N ALA A 414 -25.26 -11.15 -18.21
CA ALA A 414 -25.16 -12.51 -17.68
C ALA A 414 -26.45 -13.31 -17.92
N ALA A 415 -27.63 -12.69 -17.77
CA ALA A 415 -28.91 -13.34 -18.05
C ALA A 415 -29.12 -13.71 -19.53
N GLN A 416 -28.38 -13.05 -20.43
CA GLN A 416 -28.42 -13.29 -21.88
C GLN A 416 -27.17 -14.05 -22.38
N SER A 417 -26.26 -14.41 -21.48
CA SER A 417 -25.00 -15.06 -21.80
C SER A 417 -25.21 -16.54 -22.15
N ASP A 418 -24.39 -17.04 -23.08
CA ASP A 418 -24.23 -18.46 -23.37
C ASP A 418 -23.22 -19.15 -22.43
N GLY A 419 -22.74 -18.42 -21.41
CA GLY A 419 -21.74 -18.87 -20.45
C GLY A 419 -20.30 -18.65 -20.91
N LEU A 420 -20.05 -18.13 -22.12
CA LEU A 420 -18.71 -17.77 -22.59
C LEU A 420 -18.26 -16.43 -22.00
N ARG A 421 -16.93 -16.26 -21.88
CA ARG A 421 -16.32 -15.01 -21.40
C ARG A 421 -16.59 -13.90 -22.41
N ASP A 422 -17.07 -12.75 -21.94
CA ASP A 422 -17.35 -11.58 -22.77
C ASP A 422 -16.36 -10.44 -22.45
N PRO A 423 -15.46 -10.08 -23.39
CA PRO A 423 -14.52 -8.97 -23.19
C PRO A 423 -15.18 -7.61 -22.91
N VAL A 424 -16.42 -7.39 -23.38
CA VAL A 424 -17.16 -6.16 -23.08
C VAL A 424 -17.57 -6.13 -21.62
N ALA A 425 -18.04 -7.26 -21.08
CA ALA A 425 -18.39 -7.38 -19.66
C ALA A 425 -17.15 -7.21 -18.77
N ASP A 426 -16.03 -7.83 -19.16
CA ASP A 426 -14.77 -7.68 -18.44
C ASP A 426 -14.28 -6.24 -18.41
N GLN A 427 -14.32 -5.53 -19.55
CA GLN A 427 -13.91 -4.12 -19.58
C GLN A 427 -14.85 -3.24 -18.78
N LEU A 428 -16.17 -3.44 -18.89
CA LEU A 428 -17.15 -2.70 -18.09
C LEU A 428 -16.89 -2.84 -16.59
N LEU A 429 -16.63 -4.06 -16.13
CA LEU A 429 -16.29 -4.35 -14.74
C LEU A 429 -14.96 -3.71 -14.34
N ARG A 430 -13.96 -3.75 -15.23
CA ARG A 430 -12.64 -3.17 -14.98
C ARG A 430 -12.70 -1.66 -14.78
N GLU A 431 -13.44 -0.96 -15.62
CA GLU A 431 -13.64 0.49 -15.47
C GLU A 431 -14.36 0.83 -14.16
N ALA A 432 -15.35 0.02 -13.75
CA ALA A 432 -16.02 0.19 -12.47
C ALA A 432 -15.06 -0.02 -11.28
N ILE A 433 -14.14 -0.99 -11.37
CA ILE A 433 -13.10 -1.24 -10.36
C ILE A 433 -12.13 -0.07 -10.26
N LEU A 434 -11.69 0.48 -11.40
CA LEU A 434 -10.78 1.65 -11.44
C LEU A 434 -11.45 2.93 -10.92
N ALA A 435 -12.73 3.14 -11.23
CA ALA A 435 -13.47 4.32 -10.77
C ALA A 435 -13.56 4.44 -9.24
N VAL A 436 -13.54 3.30 -8.52
CA VAL A 436 -13.79 3.24 -7.07
C VAL A 436 -12.54 3.05 -6.21
N SER A 437 -11.33 3.24 -6.78
CA SER A 437 -10.08 3.23 -5.99
C SER A 437 -10.14 4.25 -4.85
N SER A 438 -9.60 3.90 -3.68
CA SER A 438 -9.58 4.81 -2.51
C SER A 438 -8.71 6.05 -2.74
N ASP A 439 -7.75 5.95 -3.66
CA ASP A 439 -6.76 6.97 -3.97
C ASP A 439 -7.40 8.27 -4.43
N TRP A 440 -8.50 8.20 -5.18
CA TRP A 440 -9.17 9.40 -5.70
C TRP A 440 -9.70 10.28 -4.58
N ALA A 441 -10.39 9.68 -3.61
CA ALA A 441 -10.87 10.40 -2.44
C ALA A 441 -9.71 10.84 -1.53
N PHE A 442 -8.67 10.02 -1.39
CA PHE A 442 -7.50 10.38 -0.61
C PHE A 442 -6.78 11.63 -1.15
N MET A 443 -6.49 11.66 -2.45
CA MET A 443 -5.81 12.77 -3.12
C MET A 443 -6.62 14.07 -3.07
N VAL A 444 -7.95 13.98 -3.21
CA VAL A 444 -8.84 15.13 -3.04
C VAL A 444 -8.83 15.64 -1.60
N SER A 445 -8.98 14.75 -0.61
CA SER A 445 -9.02 15.11 0.81
C SER A 445 -7.70 15.68 1.34
N LYS A 446 -6.58 15.32 0.72
CA LYS A 446 -5.24 15.83 1.07
C LYS A 446 -4.79 17.01 0.23
N ASP A 447 -5.57 17.38 -0.77
CA ASP A 447 -5.23 18.42 -1.75
C ASP A 447 -3.84 18.20 -2.39
N SER A 448 -3.46 16.94 -2.61
CA SER A 448 -2.15 16.58 -3.19
C SER A 448 -2.17 16.58 -4.71
N ALA A 449 -3.25 16.09 -5.30
CA ALA A 449 -3.51 16.08 -6.75
C ALA A 449 -5.02 16.04 -7.04
N ALA A 450 -5.80 16.87 -6.36
CA ALA A 450 -7.26 16.82 -6.36
C ALA A 450 -7.89 16.91 -7.76
N GLY A 451 -7.31 17.71 -8.66
CA GLY A 451 -7.75 17.82 -10.06
C GLY A 451 -7.58 16.50 -10.81
N TYR A 452 -6.35 15.96 -10.79
CA TYR A 452 -6.03 14.67 -11.41
C TYR A 452 -6.94 13.55 -10.90
N ALA A 453 -7.14 13.47 -9.59
CA ALA A 453 -7.99 12.46 -8.97
C ALA A 453 -9.45 12.51 -9.45
N ARG A 454 -10.04 13.70 -9.53
CA ARG A 454 -11.41 13.86 -10.06
C ARG A 454 -11.48 13.52 -11.54
N ASP A 455 -10.51 13.97 -12.33
CA ASP A 455 -10.45 13.68 -13.77
C ASP A 455 -10.38 12.16 -14.00
N ARG A 456 -9.53 11.45 -13.24
CA ARG A 456 -9.42 9.98 -13.30
C ARG A 456 -10.71 9.26 -12.92
N ALA A 457 -11.32 9.63 -11.79
CA ALA A 457 -12.59 9.03 -11.38
C ALA A 457 -13.69 9.26 -12.43
N HIS A 458 -13.78 10.48 -13.00
CA HIS A 458 -14.76 10.80 -14.03
C HIS A 458 -14.47 10.14 -15.38
N GLN A 459 -13.20 9.92 -15.74
CA GLN A 459 -12.82 9.22 -16.96
C GLN A 459 -13.28 7.75 -16.92
N HIS A 460 -12.99 7.03 -15.84
CA HIS A 460 -13.45 5.65 -15.68
C HIS A 460 -14.99 5.57 -15.55
N ALA A 461 -15.60 6.54 -14.86
CA ALA A 461 -17.06 6.66 -14.81
C ALA A 461 -17.68 6.89 -16.20
N HIS A 462 -17.03 7.69 -17.06
CA HIS A 462 -17.47 7.91 -18.43
C HIS A 462 -17.40 6.61 -19.24
N ALA A 463 -16.29 5.88 -19.14
CA ALA A 463 -16.12 4.58 -19.80
C ALA A 463 -17.22 3.59 -19.42
N VAL A 464 -17.54 3.47 -18.12
CA VAL A 464 -18.67 2.65 -17.65
C VAL A 464 -19.98 3.08 -18.30
N ARG A 465 -20.31 4.38 -18.26
CA ARG A 465 -21.58 4.90 -18.78
C ARG A 465 -21.74 4.65 -20.27
N GLU A 466 -20.71 4.87 -21.08
CA GLU A 466 -20.84 4.72 -22.53
C GLU A 466 -20.85 3.25 -22.98
N ILE A 467 -20.07 2.37 -22.33
CA ILE A 467 -20.12 0.93 -22.60
C ILE A 467 -21.51 0.40 -22.20
N ALA A 468 -21.99 0.73 -20.99
CA ALA A 468 -23.30 0.31 -20.51
C ALA A 468 -24.45 0.82 -21.39
N ALA A 469 -24.38 2.06 -21.87
CA ALA A 469 -25.36 2.63 -22.80
C ALA A 469 -25.38 1.88 -24.14
N ALA A 470 -24.21 1.57 -24.72
CA ALA A 470 -24.12 0.81 -25.97
C ALA A 470 -24.66 -0.62 -25.82
N VAL A 471 -24.36 -1.29 -24.70
CA VAL A 471 -24.90 -2.62 -24.37
C VAL A 471 -26.42 -2.56 -24.24
N THR A 472 -26.94 -1.63 -23.44
CA THR A 472 -28.38 -1.50 -23.18
C THR A 472 -29.17 -1.17 -24.45
N ALA A 473 -28.58 -0.40 -25.37
CA ALA A 473 -29.18 -0.07 -26.66
C ALA A 473 -29.09 -1.21 -27.71
N GLY A 474 -28.49 -2.37 -27.37
CA GLY A 474 -28.26 -3.46 -28.31
C GLY A 474 -27.22 -3.16 -29.39
N GLN A 475 -26.41 -2.10 -29.22
CA GLN A 475 -25.40 -1.67 -30.18
C GLN A 475 -24.09 -2.47 -30.00
N LEU A 476 -24.15 -3.80 -30.16
CA LEU A 476 -23.06 -4.71 -29.80
C LEU A 476 -21.72 -4.41 -30.49
N ALA A 477 -21.73 -3.99 -31.76
CA ALA A 477 -20.51 -3.60 -32.47
C ALA A 477 -19.85 -2.37 -31.85
N LYS A 478 -20.65 -1.38 -31.45
CA LYS A 478 -20.18 -0.18 -30.76
C LYS A 478 -19.65 -0.53 -29.37
N ALA A 479 -20.36 -1.37 -28.61
CA ALA A 479 -19.92 -1.80 -27.29
C ALA A 479 -18.55 -2.50 -27.34
N ARG A 480 -18.32 -3.38 -28.33
CA ARG A 480 -17.00 -4.00 -28.56
C ARG A 480 -15.91 -3.01 -28.93
N GLN A 481 -16.22 -2.04 -29.79
CA GLN A 481 -15.27 -0.99 -30.16
C GLN A 481 -14.88 -0.13 -28.96
N LEU A 482 -15.85 0.29 -28.15
CA LEU A 482 -15.61 1.07 -26.92
C LEU A 482 -14.77 0.27 -25.92
N ALA A 483 -15.16 -0.98 -25.65
CA ALA A 483 -14.42 -1.84 -24.73
C ALA A 483 -12.96 -2.04 -25.19
N ALA A 484 -12.72 -2.29 -26.48
CA ALA A 484 -11.36 -2.42 -27.01
C ALA A 484 -10.57 -1.10 -26.94
N GLY A 485 -11.23 0.05 -27.08
CA GLY A 485 -10.61 1.37 -26.95
C GLY A 485 -10.11 1.64 -25.53
N TRP A 486 -10.96 1.41 -24.52
CA TRP A 486 -10.58 1.56 -23.12
C TRP A 486 -9.54 0.52 -22.69
N TYR A 487 -9.68 -0.73 -23.15
CA TYR A 487 -8.71 -1.80 -22.88
C TYR A 487 -7.27 -1.43 -23.30
N ALA A 488 -7.08 -0.56 -24.29
CA ALA A 488 -5.74 -0.17 -24.73
C ALA A 488 -4.92 0.54 -23.64
N ALA A 489 -5.56 1.33 -22.77
CA ALA A 489 -4.92 2.01 -21.64
C ALA A 489 -5.16 1.28 -20.31
N ASP A 490 -6.29 0.59 -20.19
CA ASP A 490 -6.76 -0.02 -18.96
C ASP A 490 -6.72 -1.55 -19.01
N GLY A 491 -5.92 -2.17 -19.88
CA GLY A 491 -5.91 -3.61 -20.14
C GLY A 491 -5.24 -4.51 -19.09
N PHE A 492 -5.26 -4.12 -17.80
CA PHE A 492 -4.60 -4.87 -16.71
C PHE A 492 -5.50 -5.99 -16.12
N PHE A 493 -4.91 -6.95 -15.42
CA PHE A 493 -5.58 -8.20 -14.98
C PHE A 493 -6.18 -9.03 -16.13
N PRO A 494 -5.34 -9.73 -16.93
CA PRO A 494 -5.83 -10.53 -18.06
C PRO A 494 -6.76 -11.68 -17.64
N ALA A 495 -6.67 -12.11 -16.38
CA ALA A 495 -7.51 -13.16 -15.80
C ALA A 495 -8.87 -12.66 -15.31
N LEU A 496 -9.10 -11.34 -15.18
CA LEU A 496 -10.36 -10.75 -14.73
C LEU A 496 -11.53 -11.26 -15.58
N ASP A 497 -12.54 -11.83 -14.94
CA ASP A 497 -13.67 -12.47 -15.63
C ASP A 497 -14.98 -12.09 -14.95
N ALA A 498 -15.79 -11.30 -15.65
CA ALA A 498 -17.06 -10.81 -15.14
C ALA A 498 -18.05 -11.94 -14.81
N ARG A 499 -17.89 -13.15 -15.36
CA ARG A 499 -18.75 -14.30 -15.03
C ARG A 499 -18.58 -14.77 -13.57
N ARG A 500 -17.43 -14.46 -12.94
CA ARG A 500 -17.16 -14.81 -11.53
C ARG A 500 -17.73 -13.79 -10.54
N LEU A 501 -18.39 -12.74 -11.04
CA LEU A 501 -19.15 -11.79 -10.26
C LEU A 501 -20.53 -12.41 -9.94
N ASP A 502 -20.65 -13.08 -8.78
CA ASP A 502 -21.83 -13.88 -8.40
C ASP A 502 -23.16 -13.13 -8.60
N ALA A 503 -24.09 -13.69 -9.39
CA ALA A 503 -25.40 -13.08 -9.66
C ALA A 503 -26.37 -13.08 -8.45
N ARG A 504 -25.95 -13.64 -7.30
CA ARG A 504 -26.75 -13.74 -6.08
C ARG A 504 -25.89 -13.36 -4.89
N GLY A 505 -26.12 -12.16 -4.36
CA GLY A 505 -25.48 -11.70 -3.14
C GLY A 505 -25.65 -12.73 -2.03
N THR A 506 -24.57 -13.04 -1.33
CA THR A 506 -24.69 -13.58 0.01
C THR A 506 -25.47 -12.55 0.83
N ASP A 507 -26.62 -12.96 1.37
CA ASP A 507 -27.41 -12.17 2.32
C ASP A 507 -26.54 -11.88 3.55
N ILE A 508 -25.77 -10.80 3.50
CA ILE A 508 -25.21 -10.17 4.68
C ILE A 508 -26.23 -9.08 5.06
N PRO A 509 -26.93 -9.21 6.19
CA PRO A 509 -27.95 -8.24 6.57
C PRO A 509 -27.34 -6.84 6.67
N ALA A 510 -27.90 -5.89 5.92
CA ALA A 510 -27.56 -4.48 6.06
C ALA A 510 -27.84 -4.03 7.50
N VAL A 511 -26.80 -3.66 8.24
CA VAL A 511 -26.95 -3.02 9.55
C VAL A 511 -27.44 -1.60 9.29
N GLY A 512 -28.72 -1.35 9.59
CA GLY A 512 -29.32 -0.04 9.44
C GLY A 512 -28.62 0.99 10.33
N HIS A 513 -28.09 2.06 9.71
CA HIS A 513 -27.70 3.27 10.41
C HIS A 513 -28.92 3.81 11.17
N ARG A 514 -28.92 3.66 12.50
CA ARG A 514 -29.79 4.48 13.36
C ARG A 514 -29.09 5.81 13.57
N SER A 515 -29.68 6.87 13.02
CA SER A 515 -29.38 8.24 13.38
C SER A 515 -29.54 8.42 14.89
N ALA A 516 -28.57 9.08 15.52
CA ALA A 516 -28.63 9.45 16.91
C ALA A 516 -29.81 10.40 17.14
N GLY A 517 -30.87 9.88 17.76
CA GLY A 517 -32.00 10.67 18.23
C GLY A 517 -31.58 11.55 19.40
N ALA A 518 -32.06 12.80 19.36
CA ALA A 518 -31.88 13.80 20.38
C ALA A 518 -32.33 13.28 21.76
N THR A 519 -31.48 13.50 22.76
CA THR A 519 -31.79 13.32 24.18
C THR A 519 -32.78 14.40 24.61
N GLU A 520 -34.02 14.01 24.90
CA GLU A 520 -34.91 14.78 25.77
C GLU A 520 -34.45 14.62 27.23
N GLY A 521 -34.31 15.74 27.94
CA GLY A 521 -33.97 15.79 29.36
C GLY A 521 -35.17 15.50 30.27
N PRO A 522 -34.94 15.13 31.54
CA PRO A 522 -36.00 14.65 32.42
C PRO A 522 -36.78 15.79 33.09
N ALA A 523 -38.09 15.57 33.23
CA ALA A 523 -38.91 16.04 34.34
C ALA A 523 -39.69 14.84 34.89
#